data_AF-A0A226QJQ1-F1
#
_entry.id   AF-A0A226QJQ1-F1
#
_cell.length_a   1.000
_cell.length_b   1.000
_cell.length_c   1.000
_cell.angle_alpha   90.00
_cell.angle_beta   90.00
_cell.angle_gamma   90.00
#
_symmetry.space_group_name_H-M   'P 1'
#
loop_
_entity.id
_entity.type
_entity.pdbx_description
1 polymer ?
#
loop_
_entity_poly.entity_id
_entity_poly.type
_entity_poly.pdbx_seq_one_letter_code
_entity_poly.pdbx_strand_id
1 'polypeptide(L)' 'MKQYIFSFYTDHTEQAKPVVWEETILASGMMEAFSKVKMLMEKYKREKGVPIRVQYKGVRYRHIDIA' A
#
# COMPACT_ATOMS: atom_id res chain seq x y z
N MET A 1 -9.24 -15.75 1.14
CA MET A 1 -8.25 -14.65 1.17
C MET A 1 -8.72 -13.53 0.26
N LYS A 2 -8.50 -12.27 0.64
CA LYS A 2 -8.87 -11.09 -0.14
C LYS A 2 -7.60 -10.34 -0.56
N GLN A 3 -7.68 -9.62 -1.68
CA GLN A 3 -6.59 -8.78 -2.18
C GLN A 3 -6.86 -7.33 -1.77
N TYR A 4 -6.13 -6.81 -0.80
CA TYR A 4 -6.26 -5.44 -0.33
C TYR A 4 -5.30 -4.55 -1.08
N ILE A 5 -5.78 -3.41 -1.58
CA ILE A 5 -4.99 -2.45 -2.34
C ILE A 5 -4.55 -1.33 -1.41
N PHE A 6 -3.25 -1.07 -1.38
CA PHE A 6 -2.65 0.04 -0.64
C PHE A 6 -1.79 0.86 -1.58
N SER A 7 -1.92 2.19 -1.48
CA SER A 7 -1.06 3.13 -2.17
C SER A 7 0.03 3.61 -1.22
N PHE A 8 1.27 3.48 -1.64
CA PHE A 8 2.45 3.99 -0.95
C PHE A 8 2.92 5.25 -1.64
N TYR A 9 3.35 6.23 -0.85
CA TYR A 9 3.89 7.47 -1.39
C TYR A 9 4.99 8.05 -0.51
N THR A 10 5.95 8.72 -1.15
CA THR A 10 6.95 9.54 -0.45
C THR A 10 6.34 10.91 -0.16
N ASP A 11 6.82 11.58 0.90
CA ASP A 11 6.40 12.96 1.16
C ASP A 11 6.84 13.91 0.03
N HIS A 12 6.03 14.95 -0.20
CA HIS A 12 6.39 16.08 -1.04
C HIS A 12 7.55 16.81 -0.38
N THR A 13 8.76 16.68 -0.92
CA THR A 13 9.78 17.71 -0.74
C THR A 13 9.52 18.81 -1.77
N GLU A 14 9.73 20.08 -1.40
CA GLU A 14 9.41 21.26 -2.23
C GLU A 14 10.03 21.24 -3.64
N GLN A 15 10.99 20.34 -3.88
CA GLN A 15 11.76 20.21 -5.12
C GLN A 15 11.44 18.93 -5.92
N ALA A 16 10.61 18.00 -5.40
CA ALA A 16 10.31 16.75 -6.08
C ALA A 16 8.84 16.33 -5.96
N LYS A 17 8.27 15.85 -7.07
CA LYS A 17 6.94 15.23 -7.07
C LYS A 17 6.98 13.93 -6.24
N PRO A 18 5.95 13.64 -5.44
CA PRO A 18 5.88 12.44 -4.64
C PRO A 18 5.84 11.23 -5.56
N VAL A 19 6.67 10.24 -5.26
CA VAL A 19 6.61 8.97 -5.97
C VAL A 19 5.45 8.18 -5.36
N VAL A 20 4.46 7.84 -6.19
CA VAL A 20 3.27 7.07 -5.77
C VAL A 20 3.31 5.72 -6.48
N TRP A 21 3.06 4.64 -5.73
CA TRP A 21 2.89 3.30 -6.29
C TRP A 21 1.85 2.51 -5.50
N GLU A 22 1.37 1.41 -6.07
CA GLU A 22 0.34 0.57 -5.46
C GLU A 22 0.87 -0.84 -5.21
N GLU A 23 0.40 -1.42 -4.11
CA GLU A 23 0.67 -2.80 -3.72
C GLU A 23 -0.64 -3.53 -3.50
N THR A 24 -0.69 -4.77 -3.97
CA THR A 24 -1.81 -5.68 -3.71
C THR A 24 -1.40 -6.71 -2.68
N ILE A 25 -1.99 -6.63 -1.48
CA ILE A 25 -1.66 -7.48 -0.35
C ILE A 25 -2.71 -8.59 -0.21
N LEU A 26 -2.28 -9.84 -0.38
CA LEU A 26 -3.13 -10.99 -0.10
C LEU A 26 -3.16 -11.25 1.41
N ALA A 27 -4.35 -11.23 2.00
CA ALA A 27 -4.54 -11.49 3.43
C ALA A 27 -5.90 -12.15 3.71
N SER A 28 -6.01 -12.84 4.84
CA SER A 28 -7.26 -13.41 5.35
C SER A 28 -8.25 -12.32 5.79
N GLY A 29 -7.74 -11.22 6.36
CA GLY A 29 -8.52 -10.10 6.89
C GLY A 29 -7.75 -8.78 6.88
N MET A 30 -8.44 -7.69 7.20
CA MET A 30 -7.88 -6.34 7.17
C MET A 30 -6.74 -6.16 8.19
N MET A 31 -6.85 -6.76 9.39
CA MET A 31 -5.79 -6.71 10.40
C MET A 31 -4.48 -7.33 9.90
N GLU A 32 -4.55 -8.52 9.28
CA GLU A 32 -3.37 -9.16 8.69
C GLU A 32 -2.80 -8.31 7.55
N ALA A 33 -3.66 -7.70 6.72
CA ALA A 33 -3.24 -6.81 5.66
C ALA A 33 -2.44 -5.62 6.22
N PHE A 34 -2.93 -4.96 7.28
CA PHE A 34 -2.22 -3.86 7.93
C PHE A 34 -0.88 -4.28 8.54
N SER A 35 -0.80 -5.46 9.17
CA SER A 35 0.47 -5.99 9.69
C SER A 35 1.51 -6.15 8.57
N LYS A 36 1.12 -6.70 7.41
CA LYS A 36 2.01 -6.85 6.24
C LYS A 36 2.42 -5.49 5.66
N VAL A 37 1.47 -4.57 5.56
CA VAL A 37 1.72 -3.20 5.07
C VAL A 37 2.71 -2.45 5.97
N LYS A 38 2.60 -2.59 7.29
CA LYS A 38 3.54 -1.97 8.24
C LYS A 38 4.97 -2.47 8.01
N MET A 39 5.15 -3.77 7.79
CA MET A 39 6.46 -4.34 7.46
C MET A 39 7.01 -3.79 6.13
N LEU A 40 6.17 -3.69 5.10
CA LEU A 40 6.56 -3.12 3.81
C LEU A 40 6.91 -1.64 3.91
N MET A 41 6.16 -0.87 4.69
CA MET A 41 6.43 0.55 4.92
C MET A 41 7.82 0.76 5.52
N GLU A 42 8.19 -0.01 6.55
CA GLU A 42 9.53 0.06 7.16
C GLU A 42 10.63 -0.40 6.20
N LYS A 43 10.37 -1.41 5.37
CA LYS A 43 11.29 -1.84 4.30
C LYS A 43 11.54 -0.71 3.30
N TYR A 44 10.47 -0.12 2.76
CA TYR A 44 10.57 0.95 1.77
C TYR A 44 11.20 2.22 2.35
N LYS A 45 10.96 2.52 3.63
CA LYS A 45 11.63 3.63 4.33
C LYS A 45 13.15 3.43 4.37
N ARG A 46 13.62 2.20 4.65
CA ARG A 46 15.06 1.87 4.64
C ARG A 46 15.65 1.92 3.23
N GLU A 47 14.95 1.38 2.24
CA GLU A 47 15.43 1.32 0.85
C GLU A 47 15.53 2.70 0.20
N LYS A 48 14.55 3.59 0.46
CA LYS A 48 14.50 4.92 -0.17
C LYS A 48 15.15 6.02 0.66
N GLY A 49 15.42 5.78 1.94
CA GLY A 49 16.01 6.77 2.85
C GLY A 49 15.10 7.98 3.16
N VAL A 50 13.82 7.90 2.82
CA VAL A 50 12.82 8.98 3.02
C VAL A 50 11.57 8.45 3.71
N PRO A 51 10.77 9.31 4.37
CA PRO A 51 9.49 8.91 4.94
C PRO A 51 8.55 8.33 3.87
N ILE A 52 7.91 7.20 4.22
CA ILE A 52 6.92 6.53 3.38
C ILE A 52 5.58 6.59 4.11
N ARG A 53 4.55 7.04 3.41
CA ARG A 53 3.16 7.01 3.89
C ARG A 53 2.37 5.99 3.11
N VAL A 54 1.26 5.56 3.71
CA VAL A 54 0.37 4.57 3.12
C VAL A 54 -1.07 5.02 3.19
N GLN A 55 -1.83 4.70 2.14
CA GLN A 55 -3.26 4.91 2.06
C GLN A 55 -3.93 3.61 1.63
N TYR A 56 -4.95 3.19 2.38
CA TYR A 56 -5.82 2.10 1.97
C TYR A 56 -6.73 2.55 0.81
N LYS A 57 -6.77 1.79 -0.29
CA LYS A 57 -7.59 2.10 -1.47
C LYS A 57 -8.84 1.23 -1.59
N GLY A 58 -8.80 -0.01 -1.12
CA GLY A 58 -9.95 -0.90 -1.21
C GLY A 58 -9.59 -2.38 -1.22
N VAL A 59 -10.57 -3.21 -1.54
CA VAL A 59 -10.39 -4.65 -1.75
C VAL A 59 -10.68 -4.97 -3.22
N ARG A 60 -9.75 -5.67 -3.86
CA ARG A 60 -9.99 -6.31 -5.16
C ARG A 60 -10.76 -7.61 -4.95
N TYR A 61 -11.98 -7.63 -5.43
CA TYR A 61 -12.77 -8.84 -5.57
C TYR A 61 -12.40 -9.51 -6.90
N ARG A 62 -12.06 -10.80 -6.86
CA ARG A 62 -11.91 -11.59 -8.08
C ARG A 62 -13.31 -12.07 -8.47
N HIS A 63 -13.77 -11.70 -9.66
CA HIS A 63 -15.07 -12.09 -10.22
C HIS A 63 -16.28 -11.48 -9.49
N ILE A 64 -16.49 -10.19 -9.67
CA ILE A 64 -17.85 -9.67 -9.69
C ILE A 64 -18.05 -9.19 -11.12
N ASP A 65 -18.66 -10.03 -11.96
CA ASP A 65 -19.49 -9.50 -13.04
C ASP A 65 -20.53 -8.64 -12.35
N ILE A 66 -20.32 -7.32 -12.39
CA ILE A 66 -21.40 -6.39 -12.06
C ILE A 66 -22.29 -6.42 -13.30
N ALA A 67 -23.25 -7.35 -13.30
CA ALA A 67 -24.35 -7.39 -14.26
C ALA A 67 -25.34 -6.25 -13.97
#